data_AF-A0A2I1HXF1-F1
#
_entry.id   AF-A0A2I1HXF1-F1
#
_cell.length_a   1.000
_cell.length_b   1.000
_cell.length_c   1.000
_cell.angle_alpha   90.00
_cell.angle_beta   90.00
_cell.angle_gamma   90.00
#
_symmetry.space_group_name_H-M   'P 1'
#
loop_
_entity.id
_entity.type
_entity.pdbx_description
1 polymer ?
#
loop_
_entity_poly.entity_id
_entity_poly.type
_entity_poly.pdbx_seq_one_letter_code
_entity_poly.pdbx_strand_id
1 'polypeptide(L)'
;EKHIERKDEYQEDPSCLKCFGMRKEYEQEWFKIFWKVFQKVILEAESYNRNTVIKLMEYITLTRKEGEEKYPSRKVRVKNREKIKEKSEGLLDTVIISIRYRNKPDYMKMGIKSIIKVISEHYMFDEEDNLLIDNKIS
;
A
#
# COMPACT_ATOMS: atom_id res chain seq x y z
N GLU A 1 2.27 7.08 -46.60
CA GLU A 1 2.87 6.68 -45.32
C GLU A 1 1.88 5.85 -44.52
N LYS A 2 2.30 4.76 -43.87
CA LYS A 2 1.46 4.03 -42.92
C LYS A 2 1.71 4.62 -41.54
N HIS A 3 0.74 5.35 -41.00
CA HIS A 3 0.76 5.79 -39.61
C HIS A 3 0.72 4.54 -38.71
N ILE A 4 1.87 4.23 -38.10
CA ILE A 4 1.95 3.27 -37.00
C ILE A 4 1.54 4.08 -35.77
N GLU A 5 0.28 3.93 -35.34
CA GLU A 5 -0.13 4.36 -34.01
C GLU A 5 0.70 3.59 -32.98
N ARG A 6 1.74 4.23 -32.45
CA ARG A 6 2.31 3.82 -31.17
C ARG A 6 1.20 4.05 -30.16
N LYS A 7 0.52 2.97 -29.75
CA LYS A 7 -0.18 2.93 -28.48
C LYS A 7 0.90 3.02 -27.41
N ASP A 8 1.36 4.23 -27.14
CA ASP A 8 2.00 4.52 -25.88
C ASP A 8 0.97 4.10 -24.81
N GLU A 9 1.27 3.03 -24.08
CA GLU A 9 0.55 2.66 -22.87
C GLU A 9 0.38 3.95 -22.07
N TYR A 10 -0.84 4.47 -22.00
CA TYR A 10 -1.14 5.58 -21.10
C TYR A 10 -0.66 5.10 -19.73
N GLN A 11 0.42 5.68 -19.21
CA GLN A 11 0.83 5.46 -17.83
C GLN A 11 -0.34 5.97 -17.00
N GLU A 12 -1.18 5.06 -16.52
CA GLU A 12 -2.32 5.40 -15.69
C GLU A 12 -1.80 6.10 -14.45
N ASP A 13 -2.10 7.39 -14.30
CA ASP A 13 -1.71 8.18 -13.14
C ASP A 13 -2.33 7.55 -11.88
N PRO A 14 -1.53 6.92 -10.99
CA PRO A 14 -2.04 6.21 -9.85
C PRO A 14 -2.71 7.13 -8.82
N SER A 15 -2.57 8.45 -8.94
CA SER A 15 -3.18 9.47 -8.09
C SER A 15 -4.57 9.92 -8.57
N CYS A 16 -4.96 9.57 -9.80
CA CYS A 16 -6.17 10.04 -10.44
C CYS A 16 -7.45 9.56 -9.71
N LEU A 17 -8.12 10.47 -8.98
CA LEU A 17 -9.39 10.17 -8.29
C LEU A 17 -10.53 9.80 -9.24
N LYS A 18 -10.53 10.34 -10.47
CA LYS A 18 -11.56 9.99 -11.45
C LYS A 18 -11.37 8.56 -11.96
N CYS A 19 -10.12 8.18 -12.21
CA CYS A 19 -9.72 6.89 -12.75
C CYS A 19 -9.86 5.79 -11.68
N PHE A 20 -9.46 6.10 -10.45
CA PHE A 20 -9.42 5.18 -9.31
C PHE A 20 -10.38 5.60 -8.20
N GLY A 21 -11.54 6.17 -8.53
CA GLY A 21 -12.50 6.64 -7.54
C GLY A 21 -12.88 5.54 -6.55
N MET A 22 -12.91 5.87 -5.25
CA MET A 22 -13.38 4.95 -4.22
C MET A 22 -14.88 4.70 -4.37
N ARG A 23 -15.26 3.43 -4.49
CA ARG A 23 -16.66 2.96 -4.40
C ARG A 23 -16.86 2.28 -3.06
N LYS A 24 -18.10 2.30 -2.54
CA LYS A 24 -18.47 1.68 -1.25
C LYS A 24 -18.08 0.20 -1.17
N GLU A 25 -18.16 -0.52 -2.28
CA GLU A 25 -17.80 -1.94 -2.37
C GLU A 25 -16.31 -2.24 -2.09
N TYR A 26 -15.41 -1.24 -2.18
CA TYR A 26 -13.99 -1.38 -1.86
C TYR A 26 -13.63 -0.88 -0.46
N GLU A 27 -14.60 -0.37 0.29
CA GLU A 27 -14.39 0.19 1.61
C GLU A 27 -14.33 -0.93 2.65
N GLN A 28 -13.14 -1.49 2.82
CA GLN A 28 -12.88 -2.58 3.75
C GLN A 28 -12.63 -2.04 5.16
N GLU A 29 -13.19 -2.68 6.18
CA GLU A 29 -13.17 -2.18 7.57
C GLU A 29 -11.74 -2.00 8.10
N TRP A 30 -10.85 -2.94 7.77
CA TRP A 30 -9.43 -2.84 8.11
C TRP A 30 -8.77 -1.57 7.57
N PHE A 31 -9.19 -1.12 6.38
CA PHE A 31 -8.60 0.05 5.75
C PHE A 31 -9.07 1.31 6.47
N LYS A 32 -10.31 1.34 6.98
CA LYS A 32 -10.78 2.46 7.80
C LYS A 32 -9.96 2.61 9.08
N ILE A 33 -9.62 1.48 9.71
CA ILE A 33 -8.77 1.46 10.92
C ILE A 33 -7.36 1.97 10.56
N PHE A 34 -6.75 1.41 9.52
CA PHE A 34 -5.47 1.87 9.00
C PHE A 34 -5.51 3.37 8.73
N TRP A 35 -6.52 3.86 8.01
CA TRP A 35 -6.64 5.26 7.61
C TRP A 35 -6.81 6.18 8.82
N LYS A 36 -7.59 5.78 9.82
CA LYS A 36 -7.77 6.52 11.08
C LYS A 36 -6.46 6.64 11.86
N VAL A 37 -5.65 5.59 11.91
CA VAL A 37 -4.31 5.63 12.55
C VAL A 37 -3.36 6.48 11.72
N PHE A 38 -3.35 6.27 10.40
CA PHE A 38 -2.48 6.99 9.47
C PHE A 38 -2.73 8.49 9.52
N GLN A 39 -3.99 8.95 9.50
CA GLN A 39 -4.33 10.38 9.60
C GLN A 39 -3.98 10.99 10.95
N LYS A 40 -3.92 10.22 12.05
CA LYS A 40 -3.43 10.73 13.35
C LYS A 40 -1.94 11.04 13.32
N VAL A 41 -1.17 10.34 12.48
CA VAL A 41 0.28 10.51 12.33
C VAL A 41 0.61 11.50 11.22
N ILE A 42 -0.12 11.44 10.10
CA ILE A 42 0.04 12.28 8.92
C ILE A 42 -1.23 13.12 8.74
N LEU A 43 -1.31 14.23 9.48
CA LEU A 43 -2.47 15.12 9.49
C LEU A 43 -2.74 15.76 8.12
N GLU A 44 -1.71 15.83 7.27
CA GLU A 44 -1.79 16.37 5.91
C GLU A 44 -2.49 15.44 4.92
N ALA A 45 -2.65 14.15 5.25
CA ALA A 45 -3.31 13.17 4.39
C ALA A 45 -4.83 13.42 4.35
N GLU A 46 -5.33 13.88 3.21
CA GLU A 46 -6.72 14.31 3.05
C GLU A 46 -7.64 13.19 2.59
N SER A 47 -7.18 12.48 1.57
CA SER A 47 -8.00 11.50 0.88
C SER A 47 -7.12 10.48 0.17
N TYR A 48 -7.76 9.40 -0.24
CA TYR A 48 -7.13 8.29 -0.94
C TYR A 48 -8.04 7.85 -2.08
N ASN A 49 -7.44 7.17 -3.04
CA ASN A 49 -8.17 6.52 -4.12
C ASN A 49 -8.10 4.99 -3.98
N ARG A 50 -8.79 4.27 -4.87
CA ARG A 50 -8.89 2.80 -4.88
C ARG A 50 -7.54 2.08 -4.92
N ASN A 51 -6.53 2.65 -5.60
CA ASN A 51 -5.20 2.05 -5.65
C ASN A 51 -4.55 1.99 -4.28
N THR A 52 -4.78 3.00 -3.43
CA THR A 52 -4.28 3.01 -2.05
C THR A 52 -4.69 1.75 -1.31
N VAL A 53 -5.98 1.40 -1.37
CA VAL A 53 -6.54 0.23 -0.66
C VAL A 53 -6.00 -1.07 -1.24
N ILE A 54 -6.05 -1.22 -2.58
CA ILE A 54 -5.65 -2.45 -3.27
C ILE A 54 -4.15 -2.71 -3.08
N LYS A 55 -3.31 -1.69 -3.30
CA LYS A 55 -1.85 -1.82 -3.26
C LYS A 55 -1.34 -1.99 -1.83
N LEU A 56 -2.02 -1.43 -0.84
CA LEU A 56 -1.71 -1.69 0.55
C LEU A 56 -2.00 -3.16 0.93
N MET A 57 -3.11 -3.75 0.44
CA MET A 57 -3.36 -5.19 0.66
C MET A 57 -2.36 -6.10 -0.05
N GLU A 58 -1.99 -5.78 -1.29
CA GLU A 58 -0.95 -6.51 -2.00
C GLU A 58 0.38 -6.46 -1.22
N TYR A 59 0.72 -5.31 -0.65
CA TYR A 59 1.93 -5.12 0.16
C TYR A 59 1.88 -5.97 1.44
N ILE A 60 0.78 -5.90 2.20
CA ILE A 60 0.58 -6.67 3.43
C ILE A 60 0.65 -8.18 3.15
N THR A 61 -0.04 -8.64 2.10
CA THR A 61 -0.07 -10.05 1.71
C THR A 61 1.31 -10.56 1.28
N LEU A 62 2.06 -9.73 0.54
CA LEU A 62 3.39 -10.09 0.04
C LEU A 62 4.42 -10.21 1.17
N THR A 63 4.37 -9.30 2.14
CA THR A 63 5.35 -9.24 3.24
C THR A 63 5.11 -10.29 4.32
N ARG A 64 3.86 -10.75 4.51
CA ARG A 64 3.51 -11.83 5.44
C ARG A 64 3.94 -13.23 5.00
N LYS A 65 3.88 -13.52 3.69
CA LYS A 65 4.24 -14.84 3.15
C LYS A 65 5.71 -15.25 3.37
N GLU A 66 6.57 -14.32 3.82
CA GLU A 66 7.95 -14.65 4.18
C GLU A 66 8.05 -15.59 5.41
N GLY A 67 6.98 -15.72 6.21
CA GLY A 67 6.93 -16.58 7.40
C GLY A 67 6.60 -18.06 7.16
N GLU A 68 5.95 -18.42 6.04
CA GLU A 68 5.37 -19.76 5.83
C GLU A 68 6.12 -20.65 4.81
N GLU A 69 7.14 -20.11 4.14
CA GLU A 69 7.79 -20.79 3.01
C GLU A 69 8.87 -21.81 3.46
N LYS A 70 8.54 -23.11 3.43
CA LYS A 70 9.52 -24.23 3.38
C LYS A 70 10.31 -24.18 2.05
N TYR A 71 11.47 -23.51 1.99
CA TYR A 71 12.22 -23.32 0.72
C TYR A 71 13.76 -23.57 0.81
N PRO A 72 14.46 -23.79 -0.33
CA PRO A 72 15.75 -24.50 -0.47
C PRO A 72 16.99 -23.58 -0.34
N SER A 73 18.15 -24.00 -0.89
CA SER A 73 19.52 -23.45 -0.68
C SER A 73 19.66 -21.91 -0.58
N ARG A 74 20.67 -21.45 0.18
CA ARG A 74 20.93 -20.03 0.55
C ARG A 74 20.86 -19.02 -0.60
N LYS A 75 21.31 -19.36 -1.82
CA LYS A 75 21.29 -18.46 -2.98
C LYS A 75 19.88 -18.12 -3.46
N VAL A 76 18.98 -19.12 -3.47
CA VAL A 76 17.58 -18.94 -3.88
C VAL A 76 16.85 -18.05 -2.87
N ARG A 77 17.14 -18.25 -1.58
CA ARG A 77 16.59 -17.42 -0.49
C ARG A 77 16.95 -15.93 -0.64
N VAL A 78 18.22 -15.62 -0.93
CA VAL A 78 18.66 -14.21 -1.11
C VAL A 78 17.98 -13.57 -2.32
N LYS A 79 17.95 -14.26 -3.46
CA LYS A 79 17.32 -13.74 -4.68
C LYS A 79 15.81 -13.53 -4.52
N ASN A 80 15.12 -14.42 -3.82
CA ASN A 80 13.69 -14.26 -3.54
C ASN A 80 13.41 -13.09 -2.60
N ARG A 81 14.24 -12.92 -1.55
CA ARG A 81 14.15 -11.77 -0.64
C ARG A 81 14.33 -10.44 -1.34
N GLU A 82 15.32 -10.33 -2.23
CA GLU A 82 15.55 -9.10 -3.00
C GLU A 82 14.35 -8.76 -3.88
N LYS A 83 13.77 -9.76 -4.57
CA LYS A 83 12.57 -9.57 -5.39
C LYS A 83 11.34 -9.15 -4.57
N ILE A 84 11.14 -9.76 -3.41
CA ILE A 84 10.05 -9.40 -2.50
C ILE A 84 10.22 -7.96 -2.02
N LYS A 85 11.44 -7.58 -1.64
CA LYS A 85 11.78 -6.22 -1.21
C LYS A 85 11.55 -5.20 -2.32
N GLU A 86 12.01 -5.48 -3.53
CA GLU A 86 11.81 -4.59 -4.69
C GLU A 86 10.32 -4.40 -4.98
N LYS A 87 9.56 -5.49 -5.01
CA LYS A 87 8.12 -5.44 -5.26
C LYS A 87 7.37 -4.74 -4.13
N SER A 88 7.73 -4.98 -2.87
CA SER A 88 7.09 -4.33 -1.72
C SER A 88 7.36 -2.82 -1.70
N GLU A 89 8.58 -2.39 -2.05
CA GLU A 89 8.92 -0.97 -2.18
C GLU A 89 8.12 -0.28 -3.30
N GLY A 90 7.96 -0.92 -4.46
CA GLY A 90 7.15 -0.39 -5.56
C GLY A 90 5.65 -0.28 -5.23
N LEU A 91 5.13 -1.22 -4.43
CA LEU A 91 3.76 -1.13 -3.90
C LEU A 91 3.60 0.07 -2.98
N LEU A 92 4.55 0.29 -2.05
CA LEU A 92 4.53 1.44 -1.15
C LEU A 92 4.64 2.77 -1.91
N ASP A 93 5.48 2.83 -2.96
CA ASP A 93 5.57 4.00 -3.83
C ASP A 93 4.23 4.35 -4.47
N THR A 94 3.49 3.33 -4.92
CA THR A 94 2.17 3.50 -5.52
C THR A 94 1.16 3.97 -4.47
N VAL A 95 1.12 3.34 -3.29
CA VAL A 95 0.25 3.74 -2.17
C VAL A 95 0.44 5.21 -1.83
N ILE A 96 1.68 5.67 -1.73
CA ILE A 96 1.98 7.07 -1.37
C ILE A 96 1.49 8.05 -2.43
N ILE A 97 1.69 7.74 -3.71
CA ILE A 97 1.25 8.58 -4.83
C ILE A 97 -0.28 8.62 -4.92
N SER A 98 -0.96 7.55 -4.52
CA SER A 98 -2.42 7.44 -4.51
C SER A 98 -3.11 8.18 -3.35
N ILE A 99 -2.34 8.68 -2.38
CA ILE A 99 -2.83 9.51 -1.27
C ILE A 99 -2.69 11.00 -1.64
N ARG A 100 -3.73 11.78 -1.37
CA ARG A 100 -3.71 13.24 -1.51
C ARG A 100 -3.33 13.93 -0.22
N TYR A 101 -2.54 14.98 -0.35
CA TYR A 101 -2.09 15.80 0.76
C TYR A 101 -2.47 17.27 0.56
N ARG A 102 -2.85 18.00 1.61
CA ARG A 102 -3.15 19.45 1.52
C ARG A 102 -1.87 20.27 1.32
N ASN A 103 -1.41 20.35 0.07
CA ASN A 103 -0.42 21.30 -0.46
C ASN A 103 0.90 21.50 0.32
N LYS A 104 1.45 20.41 0.83
CA LYS A 104 2.89 20.25 1.08
C LYS A 104 3.28 18.83 0.68
N PRO A 105 4.49 18.61 0.15
CA PRO A 105 5.23 17.51 0.73
C PRO A 105 6.73 17.80 0.76
N ASP A 106 7.28 17.99 1.95
CA ASP A 106 8.70 17.70 2.20
C ASP A 106 8.85 16.67 3.33
N TYR A 107 7.79 15.90 3.61
CA TYR A 107 7.99 14.62 4.28
C TYR A 107 8.78 13.75 3.31
N MET A 108 10.00 13.37 3.69
CA MET A 108 10.76 12.40 2.91
C MET A 108 9.83 11.22 2.64
N LYS A 109 9.60 10.87 1.37
CA LYS A 109 8.81 9.70 0.95
C LYS A 109 9.16 8.46 1.79
N MET A 110 10.42 8.35 2.19
CA MET A 110 10.96 7.37 3.14
C MET A 110 10.26 7.37 4.51
N GLY A 111 10.00 8.52 5.13
CA GLY A 111 9.29 8.64 6.40
C GLY A 111 7.85 8.11 6.32
N ILE A 112 7.11 8.49 5.28
CA ILE A 112 5.75 7.95 5.06
C ILE A 112 5.80 6.44 4.81
N LYS A 113 6.76 5.95 4.00
CA LYS A 113 6.97 4.50 3.82
C LYS A 113 7.17 3.80 5.15
N SER A 114 8.06 4.31 6.01
CA SER A 114 8.31 3.72 7.33
C SER A 114 7.07 3.71 8.22
N ILE A 115 6.26 4.78 8.19
CA ILE A 115 5.01 4.84 8.96
C ILE A 115 4.02 3.78 8.45
N ILE A 116 3.86 3.63 7.13
CA ILE A 116 2.98 2.59 6.56
C ILE A 116 3.46 1.20 7.01
N LYS A 117 4.77 0.92 6.94
CA LYS A 117 5.34 -0.35 7.41
C LYS A 117 4.99 -0.63 8.87
N VAL A 118 5.25 0.33 9.76
CA VAL A 118 4.96 0.21 11.21
C VAL A 118 3.47 -0.02 11.48
N ILE A 119 2.57 0.70 10.80
CA ILE A 119 1.13 0.51 10.97
C ILE A 119 0.72 -0.90 10.49
N SER A 120 1.20 -1.32 9.32
CA SER A 120 0.91 -2.64 8.75
C SER A 120 1.45 -3.80 9.60
N GLU A 121 2.60 -3.62 10.26
CA GLU A 121 3.23 -4.64 11.10
C GLU A 121 2.61 -4.72 12.51
N HIS A 122 2.19 -3.60 13.10
CA HIS A 122 1.86 -3.56 14.54
C HIS A 122 0.42 -3.18 14.88
N TYR A 123 -0.31 -2.51 13.98
CA TYR A 123 -1.62 -1.93 14.31
C TYR A 123 -2.77 -2.56 13.53
N MET A 124 -2.44 -3.42 12.58
CA MET A 124 -3.41 -4.04 11.70
C MET A 124 -3.81 -5.45 12.14
N PHE A 125 -3.01 -6.11 12.97
CA PHE A 125 -3.15 -7.53 13.28
C PHE A 125 -2.82 -7.85 14.73
N ASP A 126 -3.51 -8.85 15.29
CA ASP A 126 -3.24 -9.36 16.64
C ASP A 126 -2.04 -10.33 16.65
N GLU A 127 -1.72 -10.89 17.82
CA GLU A 127 -0.60 -11.83 17.98
C GLU A 127 -0.79 -13.15 17.19
N GLU A 128 -2.01 -13.44 16.74
CA GLU A 128 -2.37 -14.61 15.91
C GLU A 128 -2.50 -14.26 14.41
N ASP A 129 -2.00 -13.08 14.01
CA ASP A 129 -2.09 -12.54 12.65
C ASP A 129 -3.52 -12.27 12.13
N ASN A 130 -4.54 -12.36 12.99
CA ASN A 130 -5.90 -11.98 12.66
C ASN A 130 -6.00 -10.46 12.57
N LEU A 131 -6.80 -9.98 11.62
CA LEU A 131 -6.97 -8.55 11.44
C LEU A 131 -7.66 -7.95 12.68
N LEU A 132 -7.04 -6.93 13.29
CA LEU A 132 -7.60 -6.17 14.41
C LEU A 132 -8.81 -5.38 13.92
N ILE A 133 -9.96 -6.04 13.76
CA ILE A 133 -11.26 -5.39 13.58
C ILE A 133 -11.73 -5.01 14.99
N ASP A 134 -11.36 -3.82 15.45
CA ASP A 134 -11.91 -3.32 16.70
C ASP A 134 -13.35 -2.84 16.48
N ASN A 135 -14.31 -3.75 16.65
CA ASN A 135 -15.75 -3.45 16.74
C ASN A 135 -16.12 -2.74 18.06
N LYS A 136 -15.24 -1.91 18.64
CA LYS A 136 -15.54 -1.07 19.80
C LYS A 136 -15.39 0.41 19.46
N ILE A 137 -16.34 0.90 18.68
CA ILE A 137 -16.82 2.27 18.88
C ILE A 137 -18.28 2.14 19.28
N SER A 138 -18.50 2.01 20.60
CA SER A 138 -19.79 2.26 21.23
C SER A 138 -20.06 3.75 21.33
#